data_AF-W2WBP8-F1
#
_entry.id   AF-W2WBP8-F1
#
_cell.length_a   1.000
_cell.length_b   1.000
_cell.length_c   1.000
_cell.angle_alpha   90.00
_cell.angle_beta   90.00
_cell.angle_gamma   90.00
#
_symmetry.space_group_name_H-M   'P 1'
#
loop_
_entity.id
_entity.type
_entity.pdbx_description
1 polymer ?
#
loop_
_entity_poly.entity_id
_entity_poly.type
_entity_poly.pdbx_seq_one_letter_code
_entity_poly.pdbx_strand_id
1 'polypeptide(L)'
;MLQSWFAAVCSAAVLASAVTAGDAYDAQAQAIVDGFSADQLLGQMTQLTLATVMNGTTRTLNETAVRSFAKQHVGSYLNTYWDGPVNGSYGYNASEFRSIIQRIQEISMEENGGHPIIYGIDSVHGANYVDGSVLMPQQINSGASFNPDLVYEVARITARDTEAAGISW
;
A
#
# COMPACT_ATOMS: atom_id res chain seq x y z
N MET A 1 -26.95 -38.60 16.42
CA MET A 1 -25.51 -38.82 16.14
C MET A 1 -25.10 -38.52 14.68
N LEU A 2 -25.95 -37.89 13.85
CA LEU A 2 -25.66 -37.59 12.43
C LEU A 2 -25.28 -36.13 12.13
N GLN A 3 -25.28 -35.24 13.12
CA GLN A 3 -24.98 -33.80 12.92
C GLN A 3 -23.49 -33.44 13.07
N SER A 4 -22.65 -34.35 13.58
CA SER A 4 -21.21 -34.10 13.80
C SER A 4 -20.35 -34.29 12.55
N TRP A 5 -20.86 -34.93 11.50
CA TRP A 5 -20.09 -35.25 10.30
C TRP A 5 -20.13 -34.14 9.24
N PHE A 6 -21.19 -33.32 9.22
CA PHE A 6 -21.30 -32.20 8.27
C PHE A 6 -20.34 -31.03 8.62
N ALA A 7 -20.08 -30.77 9.90
CA ALA A 7 -19.16 -29.71 10.31
C ALA A 7 -17.69 -30.05 9.93
N ALA A 8 -17.26 -31.31 10.10
CA ALA A 8 -15.91 -31.73 9.79
C ALA A 8 -15.59 -31.72 8.27
N VAL A 9 -16.58 -32.05 7.42
CA VAL A 9 -16.41 -32.02 5.96
C VAL A 9 -16.31 -30.59 5.44
N CYS A 10 -17.10 -29.65 5.99
CA CYS A 10 -16.99 -28.23 5.63
C CYS A 10 -15.65 -27.62 6.08
N SER A 11 -15.13 -27.99 7.25
CA SER A 11 -13.82 -27.51 7.71
C SER A 11 -12.64 -28.02 6.88
N ALA A 12 -12.69 -29.27 6.39
CA ALA A 12 -11.64 -29.84 5.53
C ALA A 12 -11.65 -29.24 4.11
N ALA A 13 -12.82 -28.99 3.53
CA ALA A 13 -12.95 -28.37 2.22
C ALA A 13 -12.44 -26.92 2.21
N VAL A 14 -12.70 -26.15 3.29
CA VAL A 14 -12.23 -24.75 3.43
C VAL A 14 -10.71 -24.68 3.59
N LEU A 15 -10.11 -25.59 4.38
CA LEU A 15 -8.65 -25.71 4.51
C LEU A 15 -7.98 -26.10 3.21
N ALA A 16 -8.54 -27.07 2.46
CA ALA A 16 -8.01 -27.47 1.17
C ALA A 16 -8.04 -26.32 0.15
N SER A 17 -9.13 -25.55 0.08
CA SER A 17 -9.23 -24.40 -0.83
C SER A 17 -8.27 -23.26 -0.51
N ALA A 18 -7.97 -23.01 0.76
CA ALA A 18 -7.02 -21.97 1.18
C ALA A 18 -5.57 -22.37 0.88
N VAL A 19 -5.21 -23.64 1.07
CA VAL A 19 -3.88 -24.18 0.72
C VAL A 19 -3.66 -24.14 -0.79
N THR A 20 -4.65 -24.53 -1.59
CA THR A 20 -4.53 -24.48 -3.07
C THR A 20 -4.45 -23.06 -3.63
N ALA A 21 -5.02 -22.07 -2.93
CA ALA A 21 -4.94 -20.66 -3.35
C ALA A 21 -3.57 -20.04 -3.02
N GLY A 22 -2.95 -20.42 -1.90
CA GLY A 22 -1.56 -20.05 -1.59
C GLY A 22 -0.59 -20.55 -2.66
N ASP A 23 -0.72 -21.82 -3.06
CA ASP A 23 0.11 -22.42 -4.11
C ASP A 23 0.01 -21.70 -5.47
N ALA A 24 -1.17 -21.17 -5.82
CA ALA A 24 -1.36 -20.49 -7.10
C ALA A 24 -0.68 -19.12 -7.17
N TYR A 25 -0.77 -18.31 -6.10
CA TYR A 25 -0.07 -17.03 -6.03
C TYR A 25 1.44 -17.21 -5.86
N ASP A 26 1.87 -18.24 -5.13
CA ASP A 26 3.30 -18.58 -4.99
C ASP A 26 3.89 -18.99 -6.34
N ALA A 27 3.22 -19.85 -7.11
CA ALA A 27 3.66 -20.22 -8.45
C ALA A 27 3.67 -19.04 -9.41
N GLN A 28 2.67 -18.15 -9.34
CA GLN A 28 2.63 -16.93 -10.16
C GLN A 28 3.78 -15.98 -9.79
N ALA A 29 3.99 -15.73 -8.51
CA ALA A 29 5.07 -14.86 -8.03
C ALA A 29 6.44 -15.44 -8.42
N GLN A 30 6.63 -16.75 -8.25
CA GLN A 30 7.86 -17.43 -8.64
C GLN A 30 8.11 -17.29 -10.15
N ALA A 31 7.09 -17.51 -10.99
CA ALA A 31 7.22 -17.34 -12.43
C ALA A 31 7.57 -15.90 -12.85
N ILE A 32 7.05 -14.88 -12.15
CA ILE A 32 7.41 -13.47 -12.37
C ILE A 32 8.87 -13.24 -11.97
N VAL A 33 9.27 -13.67 -10.78
CA VAL A 33 10.64 -13.47 -10.24
C VAL A 33 11.68 -14.23 -11.08
N ASP A 34 11.40 -15.45 -11.50
CA ASP A 34 12.27 -16.24 -12.39
C ASP A 34 12.45 -15.57 -13.76
N GLY A 35 11.48 -14.75 -14.17
CA GLY A 35 11.52 -13.96 -15.39
C GLY A 35 12.33 -12.66 -15.29
N PHE A 36 12.77 -12.27 -14.10
CA PHE A 36 13.51 -11.01 -13.90
C PHE A 36 14.99 -11.13 -14.25
N SER A 37 15.52 -10.06 -14.85
CA SER A 37 16.95 -9.78 -14.80
C SER A 37 17.38 -9.40 -13.37
N ALA A 38 18.69 -9.41 -13.13
CA ALA A 38 19.24 -8.92 -11.85
C ALA A 38 18.83 -7.46 -11.57
N ASP A 39 18.82 -6.60 -12.60
CA ASP A 39 18.44 -5.19 -12.46
C ASP A 39 16.95 -5.05 -12.10
N GLN A 40 16.07 -5.87 -12.70
CA GLN A 40 14.65 -5.89 -12.36
C GLN A 40 14.44 -6.35 -10.91
N LEU A 41 15.12 -7.42 -10.48
CA LEU A 41 15.05 -7.91 -9.11
C LEU A 41 15.49 -6.82 -8.12
N LEU A 42 16.63 -6.17 -8.36
CA LEU A 42 17.14 -5.09 -7.52
C LEU A 42 16.19 -3.89 -7.47
N GLY A 43 15.63 -3.50 -8.62
CA GLY A 43 14.64 -2.44 -8.69
C GLY A 43 13.39 -2.77 -7.89
N GLN A 44 12.85 -3.98 -8.00
CA GLN A 44 11.67 -4.40 -7.24
C GLN A 44 11.92 -4.43 -5.73
N MET A 45 13.17 -4.64 -5.30
CA MET A 45 13.60 -4.56 -3.90
C MET A 45 13.94 -3.13 -3.44
N THR A 46 13.77 -2.13 -4.30
CA THR A 46 14.08 -0.73 -4.00
C THR A 46 12.81 0.05 -3.69
N GLN A 47 12.83 0.76 -2.57
CA GLN A 47 11.78 1.70 -2.17
C GLN A 47 12.35 3.12 -2.07
N LEU A 48 11.67 4.09 -2.70
CA LEU A 48 12.05 5.51 -2.67
C LEU A 48 11.03 6.36 -1.92
N THR A 49 11.47 7.38 -1.20
CA THR A 49 10.54 8.40 -0.65
C THR A 49 9.91 9.22 -1.78
N LEU A 50 8.64 9.61 -1.65
CA LEU A 50 7.94 10.47 -2.62
C LEU A 50 8.77 11.71 -2.98
N ALA A 51 9.50 12.28 -2.01
CA ALA A 51 10.33 13.46 -2.22
C ALA A 51 11.38 13.32 -3.33
N THR A 52 11.82 12.11 -3.70
CA THR A 52 12.76 11.92 -4.82
C THR A 52 12.15 12.24 -6.19
N VAL A 53 10.82 12.22 -6.29
CA VAL A 53 10.08 12.43 -7.54
C VAL A 53 9.17 13.65 -7.49
N MET A 54 9.35 14.53 -6.52
CA MET A 54 8.58 15.78 -6.41
C MET A 54 9.44 16.98 -6.79
N ASN A 55 8.80 18.00 -7.36
CA ASN A 55 9.46 19.28 -7.59
C ASN A 55 9.51 20.08 -6.26
N GLY A 56 10.73 20.45 -5.88
CA GLY A 56 11.03 21.21 -4.66
C GLY A 56 10.18 22.47 -4.44
N THR A 57 9.93 23.19 -5.53
CA THR A 57 9.32 24.52 -5.52
C THR A 57 7.82 24.45 -5.78
N THR A 58 7.39 23.72 -6.81
CA THR A 58 5.98 23.66 -7.20
C THR A 58 5.19 22.62 -6.41
N ARG A 59 5.86 21.70 -5.70
CA ARG A 59 5.25 20.58 -4.96
C ARG A 59 4.36 19.70 -5.85
N THR A 60 4.66 19.66 -7.14
CA THR A 60 4.01 18.80 -8.14
C THR A 60 4.91 17.62 -8.49
N LEU A 61 4.33 16.56 -9.02
CA LEU A 61 5.07 15.38 -9.48
C LEU A 61 6.07 15.75 -10.60
N ASN A 62 7.30 15.28 -10.48
CA ASN A 62 8.32 15.35 -11.51
C ASN A 62 8.30 14.05 -12.34
N GLU A 63 7.50 14.02 -13.40
CA GLU A 63 7.34 12.83 -14.24
C GLU A 63 8.64 12.35 -14.89
N THR A 64 9.59 13.25 -15.17
CA THR A 64 10.91 12.87 -15.70
C THR A 64 11.68 12.03 -14.68
N ALA A 65 11.62 12.39 -13.40
CA ALA A 65 12.23 11.60 -12.33
C ALA A 65 11.52 10.25 -12.17
N VAL A 66 10.18 10.23 -12.15
CA VAL A 66 9.40 8.98 -12.11
C VAL A 66 9.80 8.05 -13.24
N ARG A 67 9.85 8.56 -14.48
CA ARG A 67 10.22 7.78 -15.67
C ARG A 67 11.65 7.24 -15.60
N SER A 68 12.58 8.02 -15.03
CA SER A 68 13.96 7.59 -14.80
C SER A 68 14.05 6.43 -13.81
N PHE A 69 13.31 6.49 -12.70
CA PHE A 69 13.28 5.42 -11.70
C PHE A 69 12.47 4.20 -12.16
N ALA A 70 11.43 4.40 -12.97
CA ALA A 70 10.68 3.31 -13.58
C ALA A 70 11.55 2.46 -14.53
N LYS A 71 12.42 3.10 -15.32
CA LYS A 71 13.43 2.41 -16.15
C LYS A 71 14.49 1.66 -15.33
N GLN A 72 14.64 2.01 -14.05
CA GLN A 72 15.45 1.28 -13.06
C GLN A 72 14.63 0.25 -12.28
N HIS A 73 13.39 0.00 -12.70
CA HIS A 73 12.48 -1.00 -12.15
C HIS A 73 12.12 -0.81 -10.67
N VAL A 74 12.21 0.41 -10.13
CA VAL A 74 11.83 0.72 -8.73
C VAL A 74 10.43 0.20 -8.42
N GLY A 75 10.33 -0.69 -7.43
CA GLY A 75 9.10 -1.41 -7.10
C GLY A 75 8.20 -0.69 -6.09
N SER A 76 8.73 0.26 -5.32
CA SER A 76 7.94 0.93 -4.30
C SER A 76 8.29 2.40 -4.11
N TYR A 77 7.26 3.16 -3.74
CA TYR A 77 7.40 4.50 -3.19
C TYR A 77 6.76 4.57 -1.80
N LEU A 78 7.21 5.50 -0.96
CA LEU A 78 6.58 5.73 0.34
C LEU A 78 6.50 7.20 0.73
N ASN A 79 5.71 7.44 1.78
CA ASN A 79 5.65 8.70 2.52
C ASN A 79 4.91 9.82 1.77
N THR A 80 4.86 10.99 2.38
CA THR A 80 4.33 12.24 1.86
C THR A 80 5.47 13.20 1.51
N TYR A 81 5.20 14.22 0.71
CA TYR A 81 6.14 15.31 0.43
C TYR A 81 6.09 16.44 1.50
N TRP A 82 5.13 16.35 2.41
CA TRP A 82 4.86 17.39 3.39
C TRP A 82 5.70 17.23 4.66
N ASP A 83 6.50 18.25 4.96
CA ASP A 83 7.31 18.39 6.17
C ASP A 83 6.73 19.41 7.16
N GLY A 84 5.69 20.13 6.76
CA GLY A 84 4.95 21.08 7.57
C GLY A 84 3.87 21.81 6.76
N PRO A 85 3.05 22.66 7.41
CA PRO A 85 1.99 23.40 6.73
C PRO A 85 2.55 24.44 5.77
N VAL A 86 1.94 24.57 4.58
CA VAL A 86 2.32 25.56 3.56
C VAL A 86 1.07 26.24 3.03
N ASN A 87 1.01 27.57 3.12
CA ASN A 87 -0.09 28.39 2.62
C ASN A 87 -1.48 27.92 3.09
N GLY A 88 -1.58 27.43 4.33
CA GLY A 88 -2.83 26.95 4.92
C GLY A 88 -3.24 25.53 4.50
N SER A 89 -2.44 24.84 3.70
CA SER A 89 -2.57 23.40 3.46
C SER A 89 -1.64 22.63 4.40
N TYR A 90 -2.11 21.49 4.89
CA TYR A 90 -1.46 20.67 5.92
C TYR A 90 -1.02 19.30 5.40
N GLY A 91 -1.30 18.99 4.14
CA GLY A 91 -1.13 17.68 3.55
C GLY A 91 -1.95 17.55 2.27
N TYR A 92 -1.78 16.43 1.59
CA TYR A 92 -2.67 16.06 0.49
C TYR A 92 -3.93 15.41 1.05
N ASN A 93 -5.08 15.74 0.50
CA ASN A 93 -6.30 14.99 0.74
C ASN A 93 -6.32 13.68 -0.06
N ALA A 94 -7.35 12.86 0.14
CA ALA A 94 -7.47 11.55 -0.48
C ALA A 94 -7.48 11.58 -2.03
N SER A 95 -8.08 12.59 -2.67
CA SER A 95 -8.14 12.67 -4.14
C SER A 95 -6.82 13.15 -4.74
N GLU A 96 -6.11 14.04 -4.06
CA GLU A 96 -4.78 14.50 -4.44
C GLU A 96 -3.76 13.35 -4.36
N PHE A 97 -3.73 12.62 -3.24
CA PHE A 97 -2.89 11.42 -3.11
C PHE A 97 -3.19 10.41 -4.21
N ARG A 98 -4.47 10.07 -4.41
CA ARG A 98 -4.84 9.08 -5.44
C ARG A 98 -4.36 9.53 -6.82
N SER A 99 -4.51 10.80 -7.14
CA SER A 99 -4.08 11.33 -8.45
C SER A 99 -2.57 11.22 -8.64
N ILE A 100 -1.78 11.53 -7.62
CA ILE A 100 -0.32 11.41 -7.65
C ILE A 100 0.10 9.94 -7.80
N ILE A 101 -0.44 9.06 -6.94
CA ILE A 101 -0.10 7.64 -6.93
C ILE A 101 -0.51 6.97 -8.24
N GLN A 102 -1.72 7.26 -8.74
CA GLN A 102 -2.18 6.76 -10.03
C GLN A 102 -1.23 7.19 -11.15
N ARG A 103 -0.77 8.45 -11.16
CA ARG A 103 0.17 8.90 -12.20
C ARG A 103 1.53 8.20 -12.11
N ILE A 104 2.04 7.97 -10.91
CA ILE A 104 3.27 7.18 -10.70
C ILE A 104 3.08 5.75 -11.20
N GLN A 105 1.96 5.13 -10.87
CA GLN A 105 1.59 3.77 -11.28
C GLN A 105 1.56 3.64 -12.80
N GLU A 106 0.86 4.55 -13.49
CA GLU A 106 0.77 4.59 -14.96
C GLU A 106 2.16 4.67 -15.60
N ILE A 107 2.96 5.66 -15.22
CA ILE A 107 4.32 5.85 -15.78
C ILE A 107 5.20 4.63 -15.48
N SER A 108 5.09 4.05 -14.28
CA SER A 108 5.91 2.90 -13.90
C SER A 108 5.61 1.70 -14.78
N MET A 109 4.32 1.36 -14.94
CA MET A 109 3.88 0.24 -15.77
C MET A 109 4.18 0.45 -17.27
N GLU A 110 4.14 1.69 -17.77
CA GLU A 110 4.55 2.03 -19.14
C GLU A 110 6.02 1.67 -19.42
N GLU A 111 6.91 1.87 -18.45
CA GLU A 111 8.36 1.82 -18.67
C GLU A 111 9.03 0.53 -18.18
N ASN A 112 8.47 -0.14 -17.17
CA ASN A 112 9.11 -1.27 -16.49
C ASN A 112 8.60 -2.66 -16.94
N GLY A 113 7.86 -2.71 -18.06
CA GLY A 113 7.25 -3.94 -18.57
C GLY A 113 5.92 -4.31 -17.91
N GLY A 114 5.21 -3.34 -17.31
CA GLY A 114 3.87 -3.55 -16.77
C GLY A 114 3.82 -3.99 -15.31
N HIS A 115 4.93 -3.97 -14.58
CA HIS A 115 4.97 -4.33 -13.16
C HIS A 115 4.41 -3.17 -12.32
N PRO A 116 3.39 -3.41 -11.50
CA PRO A 116 2.80 -2.37 -10.66
C PRO A 116 3.77 -1.94 -9.55
N ILE A 117 3.66 -0.68 -9.09
CA ILE A 117 4.34 -0.29 -7.85
C ILE A 117 3.45 -0.60 -6.64
N ILE A 118 4.08 -0.71 -5.47
CA ILE A 118 3.39 -0.64 -4.18
C ILE A 118 3.70 0.70 -3.50
N TYR A 119 2.68 1.38 -3.00
CA TYR A 119 2.83 2.67 -2.33
C TYR A 119 2.57 2.52 -0.84
N GLY A 120 3.55 2.89 -0.02
CA GLY A 120 3.49 2.80 1.44
C GLY A 120 3.24 4.14 2.15
N ILE A 121 2.48 4.11 3.24
CA ILE A 121 2.34 5.26 4.15
C ILE A 121 2.24 4.80 5.61
N ASP A 122 2.79 5.58 6.55
CA ASP A 122 2.64 5.28 7.97
C ASP A 122 1.27 5.75 8.50
N SER A 123 0.23 4.92 8.28
CA SER A 123 -1.11 5.09 8.86
C SER A 123 -1.18 4.46 10.26
N VAL A 124 -0.60 5.14 11.25
CA VAL A 124 -0.33 4.54 12.57
C VAL A 124 -1.46 4.76 13.58
N HIS A 125 -2.29 5.79 13.39
CA HIS A 125 -3.44 6.07 14.25
C HIS A 125 -4.60 6.68 13.45
N GLY A 126 -5.05 5.95 12.42
CA GLY A 126 -5.83 6.51 11.31
C GLY A 126 -4.93 6.82 10.12
N ALA A 127 -5.50 7.27 9.01
CA ALA A 127 -4.76 7.68 7.82
C ALA A 127 -4.10 9.06 8.04
N ASN A 128 -3.25 9.17 9.06
CA ASN A 128 -2.83 10.44 9.66
C ASN A 128 -2.07 11.40 8.74
N TYR A 129 -1.59 10.93 7.58
CA TYR A 129 -0.99 11.80 6.55
C TYR A 129 -1.99 12.29 5.49
N VAL A 130 -3.21 11.75 5.45
CA VAL A 130 -4.28 12.12 4.53
C VAL A 130 -5.14 13.20 5.19
N ASP A 131 -5.15 14.39 4.59
CA ASP A 131 -5.95 15.51 5.08
C ASP A 131 -7.45 15.18 5.06
N GLY A 132 -8.14 15.53 6.13
CA GLY A 132 -9.55 15.23 6.35
C GLY A 132 -9.88 13.81 6.82
N SER A 133 -8.89 12.95 7.07
CA SER A 133 -9.10 11.61 7.62
C SER A 133 -9.45 11.62 9.12
N VAL A 134 -10.01 10.51 9.62
CA VAL A 134 -10.26 10.34 11.04
C VAL A 134 -8.96 9.98 11.76
N LEU A 135 -8.59 10.80 12.76
CA LEU A 135 -7.50 10.47 13.68
C LEU A 135 -8.02 9.68 14.88
N MET A 136 -7.36 8.56 15.14
CA MET A 136 -7.65 7.65 16.23
C MET A 136 -6.75 7.93 17.44
N PRO A 137 -7.12 7.45 18.64
CA PRO A 137 -6.20 7.44 19.76
C PRO A 137 -4.92 6.68 19.42
N GLN A 138 -3.79 7.12 20.00
CA GLN A 138 -2.52 6.41 19.84
C GLN A 138 -2.59 5.01 20.46
N GLN A 139 -1.66 4.14 20.06
CA GLN A 139 -1.71 2.70 20.37
C GLN A 139 -1.72 2.41 21.88
N ILE A 140 -1.13 3.29 22.70
CA ILE A 140 -1.19 3.18 24.17
C ILE A 140 -2.62 3.32 24.71
N ASN A 141 -3.44 4.21 24.14
CA ASN A 141 -4.84 4.37 24.51
C ASN A 141 -5.69 3.20 24.00
N SER A 142 -5.40 2.72 22.79
CA SER A 142 -6.02 1.50 22.25
C SER A 142 -5.75 0.30 23.14
N GLY A 143 -4.52 0.13 23.62
CA GLY A 143 -4.16 -0.90 24.59
C GLY A 143 -4.88 -0.73 25.94
N ALA A 144 -4.96 0.50 26.45
CA ALA A 144 -5.67 0.82 27.70
C ALA A 144 -7.18 0.57 27.65
N SER A 145 -7.77 0.43 26.45
CA SER A 145 -9.18 0.05 26.31
C SER A 145 -9.46 -1.40 26.69
N PHE A 146 -8.43 -2.28 26.67
CA PHE A 146 -8.56 -3.73 26.80
C PHE A 146 -9.65 -4.34 25.89
N ASN A 147 -9.90 -3.73 24.73
CA ASN A 147 -10.98 -4.09 23.83
C ASN A 147 -10.45 -4.40 22.42
N PRO A 148 -10.20 -5.69 22.08
CA PRO A 148 -9.67 -6.07 20.78
C PRO A 148 -10.65 -5.77 19.62
N ASP A 149 -11.96 -5.86 19.85
CA ASP A 149 -12.97 -5.55 18.83
C ASP A 149 -12.94 -4.06 18.47
N LEU A 150 -12.74 -3.18 19.46
CA LEU A 150 -12.53 -1.76 19.22
C LEU A 150 -11.26 -1.51 18.39
N VAL A 151 -10.15 -2.18 18.72
CA VAL A 151 -8.89 -2.03 17.98
C VAL A 151 -9.03 -2.53 16.54
N TYR A 152 -9.78 -3.61 16.32
CA TYR A 152 -10.10 -4.09 14.98
C TYR A 152 -10.89 -3.04 14.18
N GLU A 153 -11.93 -2.44 14.76
CA GLU A 153 -12.69 -1.39 14.08
C GLU A 153 -11.84 -0.13 13.78
N VAL A 154 -10.93 0.22 14.69
CA VAL A 154 -9.94 1.29 14.46
C VAL A 154 -9.07 0.99 13.25
N ALA A 155 -8.52 -0.22 13.15
CA ALA A 155 -7.71 -0.65 12.01
C ALA A 155 -8.53 -0.71 10.71
N ARG A 156 -9.79 -1.18 10.77
CA ARG A 156 -10.69 -1.25 9.61
C ARG A 156 -10.99 0.14 9.04
N ILE A 157 -11.24 1.13 9.90
CA ILE A 157 -11.45 2.52 9.46
C ILE A 157 -10.15 3.12 8.90
N THR A 158 -9.02 2.85 9.55
CA THR A 158 -7.69 3.27 9.07
C THR A 158 -7.44 2.74 7.66
N ALA A 159 -7.60 1.43 7.43
CA ALA A 159 -7.42 0.80 6.12
C ALA A 159 -8.34 1.40 5.05
N ARG A 160 -9.63 1.62 5.38
CA ARG A 160 -10.58 2.26 4.46
C ARG A 160 -10.10 3.65 4.02
N ASP A 161 -9.66 4.48 4.95
CA ASP A 161 -9.25 5.86 4.65
C ASP A 161 -7.92 5.91 3.87
N THR A 162 -6.99 5.00 4.18
CA THR A 162 -5.72 4.84 3.45
C THR A 162 -5.95 4.34 2.02
N GLU A 163 -6.79 3.32 1.85
CA GLU A 163 -7.20 2.81 0.53
C GLU A 163 -7.98 3.88 -0.25
N ALA A 164 -8.79 4.69 0.45
CA ALA A 164 -9.49 5.83 -0.13
C ALA A 164 -8.54 6.92 -0.64
N ALA A 165 -7.26 6.93 -0.27
CA ALA A 165 -6.22 7.77 -0.86
C ALA A 165 -5.43 7.09 -1.99
N GLY A 166 -5.78 5.85 -2.35
CA GLY A 166 -5.07 5.06 -3.37
C GLY A 166 -3.77 4.42 -2.87
N ILE A 167 -3.56 4.38 -1.55
CA ILE A 167 -2.37 3.83 -0.93
C ILE A 167 -2.62 2.35 -0.63
N SER A 168 -1.73 1.47 -1.10
CA SER A 168 -1.91 0.02 -1.02
C SER A 168 -1.20 -0.64 0.16
N TRP A 169 -0.36 0.10 0.89
CA TRP A 169 0.36 -0.35 2.07
C TRP A 169 0.34 0.69 3.19
#